data_AF-A0A6L8T4N9-F1
#
_entry.id   AF-A0A6L8T4N9-F1
#
_cell.length_a   1.000
_cell.length_b   1.000
_cell.length_c   1.000
_cell.angle_alpha   90.00
_cell.angle_beta   90.00
_cell.angle_gamma   90.00
#
_symmetry.space_group_name_H-M   'P 1'
#
loop_
_entity.id
_entity.type
_entity.pdbx_description
1 polymer ?
#
loop_
_entity_poly.entity_id
_entity_poly.type
_entity_poly.pdbx_seq_one_letter_code
_entity_poly.pdbx_strand_id
1 'polypeptide(L)'
;MIRLSDAVFISSEPDCDSVIAIRIKNGEYYFLGWMEDAENYNYVMAKHPEENLLDRDCFSDANSLYCNIISCDGYNDAYLSAKTDNPYSDFLSNIKCYERNAMSDADDHDIFSLTMDEIYSISDALRDGDYVFVIDDFR
;
A
#
# COMPACT_ATOMS: atom_id res chain seq x y z
N MET A 1 9.49 12.68 2.24
CA MET A 1 9.63 11.24 1.99
C MET A 1 10.76 10.66 2.82
N ILE A 2 10.44 9.65 3.62
CA ILE A 2 11.36 8.88 4.47
C ILE A 2 11.08 7.39 4.22
N ARG A 3 12.12 6.58 3.94
CA ARG A 3 11.97 5.12 3.93
C ARG A 3 11.95 4.60 5.36
N LEU A 4 10.96 3.78 5.70
CA LEU A 4 10.85 3.11 6.99
C LEU A 4 11.36 1.67 6.86
N SER A 5 11.93 1.13 7.93
CA SER A 5 12.09 -0.33 8.05
C SER A 5 10.82 -0.96 8.59
N ASP A 6 10.62 -2.26 8.34
CA ASP A 6 9.52 -3.04 8.89
C ASP A 6 9.38 -2.84 10.40
N ALA A 7 10.48 -2.91 11.15
CA ALA A 7 10.49 -2.72 12.60
C ALA A 7 10.00 -1.32 13.01
N VAL A 8 10.38 -0.27 12.27
CA VAL A 8 9.92 1.09 12.54
C VAL A 8 8.44 1.24 12.19
N PHE A 9 8.01 0.73 11.03
CA PHE A 9 6.60 0.76 10.63
C PHE A 9 5.71 0.06 11.67
N ILE A 10 6.07 -1.16 12.07
CA ILE A 10 5.31 -1.95 13.06
C ILE A 10 5.28 -1.26 14.43
N SER A 11 6.41 -0.72 14.90
CA SER A 11 6.47 -0.11 16.25
C SER A 11 5.94 1.31 16.32
N SER A 12 5.87 2.02 15.20
CA SER A 12 5.34 3.40 15.15
C SER A 12 3.83 3.44 15.05
N GLU A 13 3.19 2.35 14.59
CA GLU A 13 1.74 2.23 14.42
C GLU A 13 1.14 3.49 13.76
N PRO A 14 1.54 3.80 12.50
CA PRO A 14 1.06 4.99 11.80
C PRO A 14 -0.46 4.99 11.68
N ASP A 15 -1.08 6.16 11.48
CA ASP A 15 -2.54 6.26 11.34
C ASP A 15 -3.07 5.23 10.33
N CYS A 16 -3.97 4.33 10.77
CA CYS A 16 -4.42 3.19 9.96
C CYS A 16 -4.95 3.65 8.60
N ASP A 17 -5.76 4.70 8.60
CA ASP A 17 -6.41 5.20 7.38
C ASP A 17 -5.41 5.84 6.39
N SER A 18 -4.14 6.01 6.78
CA SER A 18 -3.07 6.55 5.93
C SER A 18 -2.21 5.51 5.22
N VAL A 19 -2.40 4.22 5.52
CA VAL A 19 -1.54 3.13 5.02
C VAL A 19 -2.14 2.47 3.77
N ILE A 20 -1.43 2.54 2.65
CA ILE A 20 -1.87 1.98 1.36
C ILE A 20 -0.74 1.16 0.74
N ALA A 21 -1.07 -0.03 0.23
CA ALA A 21 -0.15 -0.90 -0.49
C ALA A 21 -0.49 -0.96 -1.99
N ILE A 22 0.53 -0.74 -2.83
CA ILE A 22 0.42 -0.71 -4.29
C ILE A 22 1.52 -1.56 -4.91
N ARG A 23 1.16 -2.35 -5.91
CA ARG A 23 2.10 -3.06 -6.77
C ARG A 23 2.32 -2.27 -8.05
N ILE A 24 3.59 -2.18 -8.45
CA ILE A 24 3.99 -1.68 -9.76
C ILE A 24 4.47 -2.87 -10.58
N LYS A 25 3.93 -3.03 -11.79
CA LYS A 25 4.34 -4.09 -12.71
C LYS A 25 4.27 -3.57 -14.14
N ASN A 26 5.38 -3.60 -14.86
CA ASN A 26 5.53 -3.02 -16.19
C ASN A 26 5.10 -1.54 -16.25
N GLY A 27 5.31 -0.79 -15.17
CA GLY A 27 4.90 0.62 -15.05
C GLY A 27 3.40 0.85 -14.84
N GLU A 28 2.60 -0.19 -14.62
CA GLU A 28 1.19 -0.09 -14.24
C GLU A 28 1.02 -0.26 -12.74
N TYR A 29 0.06 0.46 -12.16
CA TYR A 29 -0.23 0.49 -10.73
C TYR A 29 -1.42 -0.43 -10.42
N TYR A 30 -1.26 -1.27 -9.40
CA TYR A 30 -2.28 -2.21 -8.96
C TYR A 30 -2.49 -2.10 -7.46
N PHE A 31 -3.74 -1.97 -7.01
CA PHE A 31 -4.05 -1.97 -5.59
C PHE A 31 -3.79 -3.34 -4.96
N LEU A 32 -3.06 -3.35 -3.84
CA LEU A 32 -2.81 -4.55 -3.04
C LEU A 32 -3.71 -4.57 -1.81
N GLY A 33 -3.82 -3.43 -1.12
CA GLY A 33 -4.58 -3.32 0.11
C GLY A 33 -4.41 -1.96 0.79
N TRP A 34 -5.20 -1.71 1.81
CA TRP A 34 -5.06 -0.55 2.69
C TRP A 34 -5.39 -0.94 4.14
N MET A 35 -4.91 -0.18 5.11
CA MET A 35 -5.38 -0.31 6.48
C MET A 35 -6.56 0.65 6.71
N GLU A 36 -7.42 0.30 7.67
CA GLU A 36 -8.60 1.11 8.00
C GLU A 36 -8.93 0.96 9.49
N ASP A 37 -9.25 2.07 10.15
CA ASP A 37 -9.77 2.05 11.52
C ASP A 37 -11.28 1.72 11.55
N ALA A 38 -11.60 0.52 11.09
CA ALA A 38 -12.96 0.00 11.11
C ALA A 38 -13.30 -0.72 12.43
N GLU A 39 -14.60 -0.83 12.72
CA GLU A 39 -15.09 -1.47 13.96
C GLU A 39 -14.65 -2.94 14.10
N ASN A 40 -14.62 -3.68 12.98
CA ASN A 40 -14.48 -5.15 13.00
C ASN A 40 -13.27 -5.72 12.24
N TYR A 41 -12.49 -4.87 11.58
CA TYR A 41 -11.32 -5.28 10.78
C TYR A 41 -10.19 -4.26 10.89
N ASN A 42 -8.98 -4.65 10.51
CA ASN A 42 -7.81 -3.77 10.50
C ASN A 42 -7.40 -3.30 9.10
N TYR A 43 -7.67 -4.11 8.08
CA TYR A 43 -7.24 -3.83 6.72
C TYR A 43 -8.05 -4.61 5.69
N VAL A 44 -8.00 -4.15 4.45
CA VAL A 44 -8.58 -4.79 3.26
C VAL A 44 -7.45 -5.18 2.32
N MET A 45 -7.47 -6.41 1.79
CA MET A 45 -6.51 -6.88 0.78
C MET A 45 -7.23 -7.41 -0.45
N ALA A 46 -6.72 -7.08 -1.64
CA ALA A 46 -7.14 -7.66 -2.89
C ALA A 46 -6.78 -9.17 -2.94
N LYS A 47 -7.73 -10.03 -3.36
CA LYS A 47 -7.41 -11.45 -3.62
C LYS A 47 -6.67 -11.65 -4.94
N HIS A 48 -7.00 -10.81 -5.92
CA HIS A 48 -6.46 -10.83 -7.27
C HIS A 48 -5.90 -9.45 -7.63
N PRO A 49 -4.72 -9.05 -7.12
CA PRO A 49 -4.14 -7.74 -7.41
C PRO A 49 -4.06 -7.38 -8.89
N GLU A 50 -3.84 -8.37 -9.76
CA GLU A 50 -3.83 -8.22 -11.22
C GLU A 50 -5.14 -7.73 -11.83
N GLU A 51 -6.26 -7.82 -11.10
CA GLU A 51 -7.58 -7.31 -11.51
C GLU A 51 -7.89 -5.93 -10.90
N ASN A 52 -6.96 -5.38 -10.11
CA ASN A 52 -7.12 -4.12 -9.37
C ASN A 52 -6.27 -2.99 -9.98
N LEU A 53 -6.32 -2.84 -11.29
CA LEU A 53 -5.58 -1.80 -12.03
C LEU A 53 -6.08 -0.41 -11.65
N LEU A 54 -5.15 0.51 -11.39
CA LEU A 54 -5.41 1.92 -11.09
C LEU A 54 -5.04 2.80 -12.29
N ASP A 55 -5.68 3.96 -12.42
CA ASP A 55 -5.30 4.93 -13.43
C ASP A 55 -3.87 5.44 -13.22
N ARG A 56 -3.22 5.82 -14.32
CA ARG A 56 -1.85 6.34 -14.30
C ARG A 56 -1.69 7.57 -13.41
N ASP A 57 -2.72 8.41 -13.32
CA ASP A 57 -2.73 9.64 -12.54
C ASP A 57 -3.38 9.44 -11.16
N CYS A 58 -3.49 8.20 -10.66
CA CYS A 58 -4.15 7.92 -9.37
C CYS A 58 -3.54 8.69 -8.19
N PHE A 59 -2.27 9.08 -8.26
CA PHE A 59 -1.59 9.87 -7.22
C PHE A 59 -1.78 11.39 -7.35
N SER A 60 -2.67 11.91 -8.21
CA SER A 60 -2.84 13.36 -8.38
C SER A 60 -3.27 14.08 -7.10
N ASP A 61 -4.09 13.42 -6.28
CA ASP A 61 -4.57 13.88 -4.98
C ASP A 61 -5.20 12.70 -4.21
N ALA A 62 -5.46 12.88 -2.90
CA ALA A 62 -5.98 11.82 -2.04
C ALA A 62 -7.35 11.30 -2.51
N ASN A 63 -8.24 12.17 -2.98
CA ASN A 63 -9.56 11.78 -3.46
C ASN A 63 -9.45 10.96 -4.75
N SER A 64 -8.55 11.34 -5.66
CA SER A 64 -8.30 10.62 -6.90
C SER A 64 -7.76 9.21 -6.62
N LEU A 65 -6.84 9.06 -5.66
CA LEU A 65 -6.34 7.77 -5.22
C LEU A 65 -7.45 6.90 -4.62
N TYR A 66 -8.20 7.46 -3.66
CA TYR A 66 -9.33 6.80 -3.02
C TYR A 66 -10.36 6.32 -4.05
N CYS A 67 -10.83 7.21 -4.93
CA CYS A 67 -11.82 6.90 -5.95
C CYS A 67 -11.32 5.83 -6.91
N ASN A 68 -10.05 5.86 -7.31
CA ASN A 68 -9.46 4.83 -8.16
C ASN A 68 -9.48 3.45 -7.50
N ILE A 69 -9.09 3.37 -6.23
CA ILE A 69 -9.08 2.12 -5.47
C ILE A 69 -10.49 1.53 -5.40
N ILE A 70 -11.48 2.29 -4.93
CA ILE A 70 -12.83 1.75 -4.71
C ILE A 70 -13.62 1.48 -6.00
N SER A 71 -13.16 1.99 -7.14
CA SER A 71 -13.82 1.84 -8.45
C SER A 71 -13.14 0.85 -9.39
N CYS A 72 -11.96 0.34 -9.04
CA CYS A 72 -11.30 -0.69 -9.83
C CYS A 72 -12.10 -2.01 -9.83
N ASP A 73 -12.03 -2.75 -10.94
CA ASP A 73 -12.89 -3.91 -11.20
C ASP A 73 -12.78 -4.98 -10.09
N GLY A 74 -11.55 -5.27 -9.65
CA GLY A 74 -11.25 -6.29 -8.65
C GLY A 74 -11.55 -5.90 -7.19
N TYR A 75 -11.94 -4.66 -6.90
CA TYR A 75 -12.07 -4.17 -5.50
C TYR A 75 -13.08 -4.98 -4.68
N ASN A 76 -14.20 -5.37 -5.30
CA ASN A 76 -15.23 -6.15 -4.63
C ASN A 76 -14.82 -7.61 -4.36
N ASP A 77 -13.72 -8.09 -4.93
CA ASP A 77 -13.11 -9.38 -4.61
C ASP A 77 -11.88 -9.23 -3.70
N ALA A 78 -12.07 -8.44 -2.64
CA ALA A 78 -11.14 -8.32 -1.53
C ALA A 78 -11.51 -9.24 -0.36
N TYR A 79 -10.59 -9.38 0.59
CA TYR A 79 -10.90 -9.93 1.92
C TYR A 79 -10.58 -8.90 3.00
N LEU A 80 -11.36 -8.95 4.08
CA LEU A 80 -11.20 -8.11 5.27
C LEU A 80 -10.48 -8.93 6.34
N SER A 81 -9.39 -8.41 6.89
CA SER A 81 -8.72 -9.08 8.03
C SER A 81 -9.35 -8.64 9.34
N ALA A 82 -9.91 -9.60 10.08
CA ALA A 82 -10.50 -9.35 11.40
C ALA A 82 -9.47 -8.72 12.35
N LYS A 83 -9.94 -8.02 13.40
CA LYS A 83 -9.03 -7.37 14.34
C LYS A 83 -8.00 -8.36 14.92
N THR A 84 -6.71 -8.03 14.84
CA THR A 84 -5.62 -8.83 15.42
C THR A 84 -4.77 -8.00 16.39
N ASP A 85 -3.97 -8.69 17.22
CA ASP A 85 -3.07 -8.00 18.17
C ASP A 85 -1.90 -7.29 17.47
N ASN A 86 -1.53 -7.69 16.25
CA ASN A 86 -0.39 -7.15 15.51
C ASN A 86 -0.75 -6.85 14.04
N PRO A 87 -1.67 -5.89 13.79
CA PRO A 87 -2.24 -5.69 12.46
C PRO A 87 -1.22 -5.22 11.42
N TYR A 88 -0.23 -4.42 11.81
CA TYR A 88 0.83 -3.95 10.89
C TYR A 88 1.73 -5.09 10.42
N SER A 89 2.11 -6.00 11.32
CA SER A 89 2.91 -7.18 10.96
C SER A 89 2.12 -8.15 10.09
N ASP A 90 0.82 -8.33 10.39
CA ASP A 90 -0.07 -9.17 9.60
C ASP A 90 -0.30 -8.59 8.20
N PHE A 91 -0.48 -7.27 8.10
CA PHE A 91 -0.58 -6.55 6.83
C PHE A 91 0.66 -6.76 5.96
N LEU A 92 1.88 -6.56 6.52
CA LEU A 92 3.13 -6.78 5.78
C LEU A 92 3.29 -8.22 5.31
N SER A 93 2.77 -9.22 6.03
CA SER A 93 2.86 -10.63 5.61
C SER A 93 2.14 -10.93 4.28
N ASN A 94 1.27 -10.01 3.82
CA ASN A 94 0.53 -10.11 2.57
C ASN A 94 1.21 -9.35 1.41
N ILE A 95 2.34 -8.71 1.66
CA ILE A 95 3.06 -7.84 0.72
C ILE A 95 4.42 -8.48 0.44
N LYS A 96 4.92 -8.34 -0.78
CA LYS A 96 6.26 -8.86 -1.09
C LYS A 96 7.33 -7.93 -0.54
N CYS A 97 8.37 -8.51 0.06
CA CYS A 97 9.57 -7.74 0.41
C CYS A 97 10.28 -7.26 -0.86
N TYR A 98 11.14 -6.26 -0.68
CA TYR A 98 12.01 -5.73 -1.73
C TYR A 98 12.79 -6.85 -2.43
N GLU A 99 12.84 -6.78 -3.76
CA GLU A 99 13.62 -7.70 -4.59
C GLU A 99 14.81 -6.97 -5.24
N ARG A 100 16.01 -7.48 -5.01
CA ARG A 100 17.24 -7.05 -5.70
C ARG A 100 17.85 -8.24 -6.42
N ASN A 101 18.02 -8.12 -7.75
CA ASN A 101 18.58 -9.18 -8.59
C ASN A 101 17.87 -10.54 -8.43
N ALA A 102 16.54 -10.53 -8.31
CA ALA A 102 15.70 -11.71 -8.04
C ALA A 102 15.99 -12.41 -6.69
N MET A 103 16.68 -11.74 -5.77
CA MET A 103 16.75 -12.13 -4.37
C MET A 103 15.92 -11.17 -3.54
N SER A 104 15.02 -11.73 -2.74
CA SER A 104 14.26 -10.98 -1.74
C SER A 104 14.97 -11.08 -0.40
N ASP A 105 15.21 -9.93 0.24
CA ASP A 105 15.69 -9.88 1.61
C ASP A 105 14.47 -9.98 2.54
N ALA A 106 14.45 -11.00 3.40
CA ALA A 106 13.36 -11.17 4.35
C ALA A 106 13.27 -9.95 5.29
N ASP A 107 12.05 -9.51 5.58
CA ASP A 107 11.75 -8.39 6.48
C ASP A 107 12.31 -7.03 6.00
N ASP A 108 12.43 -6.84 4.67
CA ASP A 108 12.82 -5.56 4.05
C ASP A 108 11.77 -5.13 3.02
N HIS A 109 10.61 -4.66 3.48
CA HIS A 109 9.61 -4.08 2.59
C HIS A 109 10.00 -2.66 2.16
N ASP A 110 9.55 -2.27 0.96
CA ASP A 110 9.68 -0.88 0.51
C ASP A 110 8.54 -0.02 1.08
N ILE A 111 8.76 0.44 2.31
CA ILE A 111 7.82 1.27 3.07
C ILE A 111 8.29 2.73 3.03
N PHE A 112 7.42 3.65 2.62
CA PHE A 112 7.71 5.09 2.54
C PHE A 112 6.65 5.91 3.28
N SER A 113 7.08 6.78 4.19
CA SER A 113 6.25 7.86 4.75
C SER A 113 6.48 9.13 3.96
N LEU A 114 5.40 9.71 3.45
CA LEU A 114 5.41 10.83 2.50
C LEU A 114 4.07 11.56 2.47
N THR A 115 4.00 12.67 1.74
CA THR A 115 2.74 13.37 1.41
C THR A 115 2.25 13.03 0.01
N MET A 116 0.99 13.30 -0.31
CA MET A 116 0.43 13.15 -1.66
C MET A 116 1.27 13.87 -2.73
N ASP A 117 1.71 15.11 -2.45
CA ASP A 117 2.57 15.88 -3.34
C ASP A 117 3.90 15.18 -3.62
N GLU A 118 4.47 14.52 -2.61
CA GLU A 118 5.74 13.80 -2.74
C GLU A 118 5.60 12.53 -3.56
N ILE A 119 4.57 11.71 -3.33
CA ILE A 119 4.34 10.51 -4.15
C ILE A 119 3.99 10.87 -5.60
N TYR A 120 3.18 11.91 -5.81
CA TYR A 120 2.89 12.41 -7.15
C TYR A 120 4.18 12.78 -7.90
N SER A 121 5.08 13.48 -7.22
CA SER A 121 6.36 13.96 -7.78
C SER A 121 7.35 12.85 -8.14
N ILE A 122 7.22 11.66 -7.56
CA ILE A 122 8.16 10.54 -7.77
C ILE A 122 7.54 9.32 -8.44
N SER A 123 6.22 9.28 -8.63
CA SER A 123 5.49 8.10 -9.09
C SER A 123 6.08 7.50 -10.37
N ASP A 124 6.38 8.34 -11.37
CA ASP A 124 7.04 7.96 -12.63
C ASP A 124 8.47 7.38 -12.46
N ALA A 125 9.12 7.59 -11.31
CA ALA A 125 10.46 7.08 -11.01
C ALA A 125 10.46 5.76 -10.23
N LEU A 126 9.29 5.33 -9.73
CA LEU A 126 9.15 4.06 -9.03
C LEU A 126 9.35 2.90 -10.00
N ARG A 127 9.95 1.82 -9.50
CA ARG A 127 10.25 0.62 -10.28
C ARG A 127 9.21 -0.46 -10.00
N ASP A 128 9.17 -1.50 -10.83
CA ASP A 128 8.39 -2.69 -10.54
C ASP A 128 8.73 -3.25 -9.14
N GLY A 129 7.69 -3.55 -8.36
CA GLY A 129 7.80 -3.95 -6.95
C GLY A 129 6.50 -3.72 -6.18
N ASP A 130 6.45 -4.20 -4.95
CA ASP A 130 5.36 -3.92 -4.01
C ASP A 130 5.81 -2.82 -3.03
N TYR A 131 4.96 -1.83 -2.82
CA TYR A 131 5.25 -0.67 -1.99
C TYR A 131 4.18 -0.50 -0.93
N VAL A 132 4.59 -0.05 0.25
CA VAL A 132 3.70 0.46 1.29
C VAL A 132 3.93 1.95 1.45
N PHE A 133 2.87 2.73 1.32
CA PHE A 133 2.88 4.16 1.52
C PHE A 133 2.13 4.51 2.80
N VAL A 134 2.77 5.27 3.68
CA VAL A 134 2.15 5.98 4.79
C VAL A 134 1.98 7.42 4.34
N ILE A 135 0.76 7.82 4.02
CA ILE A 135 0.47 9.11 3.38
C ILE A 135 -0.01 10.11 4.45
N ASP A 136 0.89 10.97 4.91
CA ASP A 136 0.70 11.83 6.10
C ASP A 136 -0.50 12.79 5.99
N ASP A 137 -0.91 13.14 4.76
CA ASP A 137 -2.00 14.07 4.43
C ASP A 137 -3.19 13.39 3.73
N PHE A 138 -3.34 12.07 3.89
CA PHE A 138 -4.47 11.32 3.35
C PHE A 138 -5.72 11.54 4.18
N ARG A 139 -6.49 12.58 3.85
CA ARG A 139 -7.75 12.97 4.51
C ARG A 139 -8.78 13.55 3.55
#